data_AF-A0AAW4QPB7-F1
#
_entry.id   AF-A0AAW4QPB7-F1
#
_cell.length_a   1.000
_cell.length_b   1.000
_cell.length_c   1.000
_cell.angle_alpha   90.00
_cell.angle_beta   90.00
_cell.angle_gamma   90.00
#
_symmetry.space_group_name_H-M   'P 1'
#
loop_
_entity.id
_entity.type
_entity.pdbx_description
1 polymer ?
#
loop_
_entity_poly.entity_id
_entity_poly.type
_entity_poly.pdbx_seq_one_letter_code
_entity_poly.pdbx_strand_id
1 'polypeptide(L)' 'MDFGEALRALKQGRKVTRSIWSGYWFMAEKPHVNIELEDGYERNFYTNPMIFAVLKDNGGVAPAQPYQADILANDWMVIK' A
#
# COMPACT_ATOMS: atom_id res chain seq x y z
N MET A 1 -6.35 3.08 -15.97
CA MET A 1 -6.41 4.35 -15.21
C MET A 1 -5.00 4.89 -15.08
N ASP A 2 -4.83 6.21 -15.05
CA ASP A 2 -3.55 6.82 -14.70
C ASP A 2 -3.26 6.73 -13.19
N PHE A 3 -2.05 7.10 -12.77
CA PHE A 3 -1.67 7.09 -11.35
C PHE A 3 -2.51 8.06 -10.50
N GLY A 4 -2.93 9.20 -11.06
CA GLY A 4 -3.74 10.18 -10.34
C GLY A 4 -5.15 9.67 -10.01
N GLU A 5 -5.77 8.96 -10.95
CA GLU A 5 -7.02 8.21 -10.78
C GLU A 5 -6.86 7.11 -9.74
N ALA A 6 -5.76 6.35 -9.79
CA ALA A 6 -5.45 5.32 -8.80
C ALA A 6 -5.29 5.93 -7.39
N LEU A 7 -4.58 7.05 -7.27
CA LEU A 7 -4.42 7.77 -6.00
C LEU A 7 -5.76 8.30 -5.45
N ARG A 8 -6.65 8.81 -6.32
CA ARG A 8 -8.01 9.20 -5.91
C ARG A 8 -8.82 7.99 -5.40
N ALA A 9 -8.70 6.84 -6.07
CA ALA A 9 -9.35 5.61 -5.62
C ALA A 9 -8.82 5.13 -4.26
N LEU A 10 -7.50 5.18 -4.05
CA LEU A 10 -6.85 4.86 -2.77
C LEU A 10 -7.38 5.73 -1.62
N LYS A 11 -7.46 7.05 -1.83
CA LYS A 11 -8.04 8.00 -0.85
C LYS A 11 -9.53 7.76 -0.56
N GLN A 12 -10.23 7.03 -1.41
CA GLN A 12 -11.61 6.61 -1.20
C GLN A 12 -11.71 5.21 -0.56
N GLY A 13 -10.60 4.66 -0.07
CA GLY A 13 -10.53 3.33 0.55
C GLY A 13 -10.55 2.17 -0.45
N ARG A 14 -10.45 2.44 -1.76
CA ARG A 14 -10.41 1.39 -2.77
C ARG A 14 -8.99 0.86 -2.93
N LYS A 15 -8.87 -0.43 -3.21
CA LYS A 15 -7.59 -1.09 -3.51
C LYS A 15 -7.28 -0.97 -4.99
N VAL A 16 -6.00 -0.80 -5.34
CA VAL A 16 -5.57 -0.64 -6.74
C VAL A 16 -4.39 -1.54 -7.09
N THR A 17 -4.21 -1.87 -8.36
CA THR A 17 -3.04 -2.61 -8.84
C THR A 17 -2.67 -2.21 -10.28
N ARG A 18 -1.45 -2.56 -10.69
CA ARG A 18 -0.97 -2.47 -12.08
C ARG A 18 -1.42 -3.74 -12.82
N SER A 19 -1.73 -3.64 -14.11
CA SER A 19 -2.08 -4.83 -14.92
C SER A 19 -1.00 -5.90 -14.98
N ILE A 20 0.26 -5.48 -14.83
CA ILE A 20 1.44 -6.34 -14.90
C ILE A 20 1.89 -6.89 -13.54
N TRP A 21 1.19 -6.58 -12.45
CA TRP A 21 1.62 -6.93 -11.10
C TRP A 21 0.52 -7.66 -10.34
N SER A 22 0.90 -8.75 -9.66
CA SER A 22 -0.04 -9.62 -8.94
C SER A 22 -0.28 -9.22 -7.48
N GLY A 23 0.39 -8.16 -7.00
CA GLY A 23 0.09 -7.55 -5.70
C GLY A 23 -1.00 -6.49 -5.81
N TYR A 24 -1.24 -5.75 -4.73
CA TYR A 24 -2.13 -4.58 -4.75
C TYR A 24 -1.74 -3.55 -3.71
N TRP A 25 -2.15 -2.31 -3.92
CA TRP A 25 -1.98 -1.21 -2.98
C TRP A 25 -3.29 -0.86 -2.29
N PHE A 26 -3.19 -0.46 -1.04
CA PHE A 26 -4.30 0.09 -0.26
C PHE A 26 -3.81 1.24 0.62
N MET A 27 -4.69 2.15 1.00
CA MET A 27 -4.38 3.25 1.91
C MET A 27 -4.94 2.95 3.30
N ALA A 28 -4.13 3.19 4.33
CA ALA A 28 -4.52 3.10 5.72
C ALA A 28 -4.39 4.48 6.38
N GLU A 29 -5.49 4.97 6.95
CA GLU A 29 -5.58 6.31 7.55
C GLU A 29 -4.86 6.43 8.90
N LYS A 30 -4.86 5.35 9.69
CA LYS A 30 -4.24 5.32 11.02
C LYS A 30 -3.52 4.00 11.25
N PRO A 31 -2.42 3.72 10.52
CA PRO A 31 -1.70 2.47 10.68
C PRO A 31 -1.04 2.42 12.06
N HIS A 32 -1.14 1.27 12.72
CA HIS A 32 -0.61 1.03 14.06
C HIS A 32 0.35 -0.15 14.02
N VAL A 33 1.56 0.05 14.55
CA VAL A 33 2.53 -1.02 14.78
C VAL A 33 2.49 -1.36 16.25
N ASN A 34 2.24 -2.63 16.54
CA ASN A 34 2.33 -3.20 17.88
C ASN A 34 3.07 -4.54 17.79
N ILE A 35 4.34 -4.53 18.18
CA ILE A 35 5.22 -5.72 18.17
C ILE A 35 5.99 -5.76 19.48
N GLU A 36 5.89 -6.88 20.18
CA GLU A 36 6.79 -7.25 21.28
C GLU A 36 8.04 -7.93 20.71
N LEU A 37 9.21 -7.47 21.14
CA LEU A 37 10.51 -8.04 20.76
C LEU A 37 10.95 -9.14 21.74
N GLU A 38 11.91 -9.97 21.34
CA GLU A 38 12.44 -11.08 22.14
C GLU A 38 13.03 -10.64 23.49
N ASP A 39 13.50 -9.38 23.59
CA ASP A 39 14.03 -8.78 24.81
C ASP A 39 12.96 -8.16 25.72
N GLY A 40 11.67 -8.30 25.37
CA GLY A 40 10.54 -7.72 26.09
C GLY A 40 10.31 -6.24 25.77
N TYR A 41 11.04 -5.64 24.82
CA TYR A 41 10.78 -4.28 24.39
C TYR A 41 9.53 -4.20 23.49
N GLU A 42 8.58 -3.35 23.85
CA GLU A 42 7.37 -3.09 23.07
C GLU A 42 7.55 -1.93 22.09
N ARG A 43 7.40 -2.21 20.79
CA ARG A 43 7.27 -1.17 19.75
C ARG A 43 5.81 -0.90 19.48
N ASN A 44 5.30 0.19 20.06
CA ASN A 44 3.91 0.61 19.96
C ASN A 44 3.80 2.06 19.49
N PHE A 45 3.44 2.27 18.21
CA PHE A 45 3.26 3.62 17.67
C PHE A 45 2.30 3.65 16.49
N TYR A 46 1.67 4.82 16.31
CA TYR A 46 0.87 5.13 15.13
C TYR A 46 1.75 5.83 14.09
N THR A 47 1.39 5.68 12.83
CA THR A 47 1.98 6.44 11.72
C THR A 47 0.96 7.38 11.10
N ASN A 48 1.44 8.33 10.28
CA ASN A 48 0.58 9.13 9.41
C ASN A 48 -0.10 8.25 8.35
N PRO A 49 -1.16 8.75 7.69
CA PRO A 49 -1.79 8.03 6.58
C PRO A 49 -0.74 7.56 5.55
N MET A 50 -0.80 6.28 5.21
CA MET A 50 0.21 5.63 4.37
C MET A 50 -0.46 4.69 3.37
N ILE A 51 0.14 4.61 2.18
CA ILE A 51 -0.21 3.60 1.18
C ILE A 51 0.71 2.40 1.41
N PHE A 52 0.13 1.21 1.50
CA PHE A 52 0.85 -0.04 1.63
C PHE A 52 0.69 -0.89 0.38
N ALA A 53 1.75 -1.61 0.02
CA ALA A 53 1.79 -2.62 -1.01
C ALA A 53 1.71 -4.00 -0.35
N VAL A 54 0.70 -4.78 -0.73
CA VAL A 54 0.65 -6.22 -0.45
C VAL A 54 1.40 -6.92 -1.58
N LEU A 55 2.48 -7.59 -1.23
CA LEU A 55 3.32 -8.31 -2.19
C LEU A 55 2.63 -9.61 -2.61
N LYS A 56 2.95 -10.08 -3.82
CA LYS A 56 2.43 -11.35 -4.35
C LYS A 56 2.74 -12.52 -3.38
N ASP A 57 1.92 -13.57 -3.44
CA ASP A 57 2.16 -14.84 -2.74
C ASP A 57 2.34 -14.72 -1.21
N ASN A 58 1.59 -13.82 -0.57
CA ASN A 58 1.74 -13.50 0.85
C ASN A 58 3.16 -13.04 1.23
N GLY A 59 3.90 -12.41 0.31
CA GLY A 59 5.25 -11.91 0.53
C GLY A 59 5.37 -10.77 1.55
N GLY A 60 4.29 -10.42 2.24
CA GLY A 60 4.23 -9.39 3.26
C GLY A 60 3.62 -8.08 2.78
N VAL A 61 3.69 -7.10 3.67
CA VAL A 61 3.16 -5.75 3.46
C VAL A 61 4.29 -4.76 3.69
N ALA A 62 4.50 -3.86 2.73
CA ALA A 62 5.52 -2.83 2.81
C ALA A 62 4.92 -1.46 2.47
N PRO A 63 5.49 -0.34 2.97
CA PRO A 63 5.14 0.99 2.48
C PRO A 63 5.28 1.04 0.95
N ALA A 64 4.24 1.47 0.26
CA ALA A 64 4.25 1.57 -1.20
C ALA A 64 5.13 2.75 -1.62
N GLN A 65 6.07 2.51 -2.54
CA GLN A 65 6.95 3.51 -3.11
C GLN A 65 6.72 3.58 -4.62
N PRO A 66 6.00 4.59 -5.14
CA PRO A 66 5.81 4.73 -6.57
C PRO A 66 7.10 5.18 -7.25
N TYR A 67 7.58 4.39 -8.21
CA TYR A 67 8.66 4.79 -9.10
C TYR A 67 8.13 5.65 -10.25
N GLN A 68 9.03 6.25 -11.04
CA GLN A 68 8.62 7.01 -12.23
C GLN A 68 7.76 6.17 -13.19
N ALA A 69 8.07 4.87 -13.33
CA ALA A 69 7.28 3.95 -14.13
C ALA A 69 5.84 3.79 -13.59
N ASP A 70 5.65 3.77 -12.28
CA ASP A 70 4.33 3.70 -11.65
C ASP A 70 3.52 4.98 -11.86
N ILE A 71 4.18 6.13 -11.73
CA ILE A 71 3.59 7.46 -11.87
C ILE A 71 3.16 7.73 -13.32
N LEU A 72 3.97 7.33 -14.30
CA LEU A 72 3.75 7.61 -15.72
C LEU A 72 2.84 6.59 -16.41
N ALA A 73 2.45 5.52 -15.74
CA ALA A 73 1.74 4.43 -16.37
C ALA A 73 0.21 4.56 -16.30
N ASN A 74 -0.46 3.93 -17.27
CA ASN A 74 -1.89 4.09 -17.57
C ASN A 74 -2.71 2.82 -17.39
N ASP A 75 -2.08 1.74 -16.92
CA ASP A 75 -2.66 0.42 -16.70
C ASP A 75 -2.97 0.14 -15.22
N TRP A 76 -3.25 1.19 -14.44
CA TRP A 76 -3.79 1.01 -13.09
C TRP A 76 -5.25 0.57 -13.14
N MET A 77 -5.65 -0.28 -12.20
CA MET A 77 -6.97 -0.89 -12.08
C MET A 77 -7.42 -0.87 -10.61
N VAL A 78 -8.72 -0.69 -10.36
CA VAL A 78 -9.32 -0.94 -9.04
C VAL A 78 -9.59 -2.43 -8.90
N ILE A 79 -9.22 -3.02 -7.77
CA ILE A 79 -9.61 -4.40 -7.44
C ILE A 79 -10.86 -4.39 -6.55
N LYS A 80 -11.75 -5.36 -6.78
CA LYS A 80 -12.96 -5.58 -5.98
C LYS A 80 -12.64 -6.40 -4.74
#